data_AF-A0A0M0HYX9-F1
#
_entry.id   AF-A0A0M0HYX9-F1
#
_cell.length_a   1.000
_cell.length_b   1.000
_cell.length_c   1.000
_cell.angle_alpha   90.00
_cell.angle_beta   90.00
_cell.angle_gamma   90.00
#
_symmetry.space_group_name_H-M   'P 1'
#
loop_
_entity.id
_entity.type
_entity.pdbx_description
1 polymer ?
#
loop_
_entity_poly.entity_id
_entity_poly.type
_entity_poly.pdbx_seq_one_letter_code
_entity_poly.pdbx_strand_id
1 'polypeptide(L)'
;MHSADSFDNLLGEFCGLNHKMLACLHQDEPDVEEISHLVDIREQLLHQLLSLIGQNEQLANSKQWQQAVDETKSLVKLMEEKTNQFGLSLRKYQHGKRSVQQYKKFL
;
A
#
# COMPACT_ATOMS: atom_id res chain seq x y z
N MET A 1 -16.05 25.47 -10.23
CA MET A 1 -16.96 24.34 -9.92
C MET A 1 -16.41 23.03 -10.46
N HIS A 2 -16.19 22.87 -11.78
CA HIS A 2 -15.75 21.58 -12.37
C HIS A 2 -14.45 20.95 -11.80
N SER A 3 -13.49 21.75 -11.33
CA SER A 3 -12.23 21.23 -10.75
C SER A 3 -12.41 20.65 -9.35
N ALA A 4 -13.34 21.17 -8.54
CA ALA A 4 -13.61 20.66 -7.20
C ALA A 4 -14.38 19.33 -7.26
N ASP A 5 -15.40 19.24 -8.12
CA ASP A 5 -16.14 17.99 -8.35
C ASP A 5 -15.22 16.88 -8.90
N SER A 6 -14.23 17.25 -9.72
CA SER A 6 -13.21 16.31 -10.22
C SER A 6 -12.24 15.86 -9.12
N PHE A 7 -11.88 16.74 -8.18
CA PHE A 7 -11.00 16.40 -7.06
C PHE A 7 -11.68 15.42 -6.10
N ASP A 8 -12.93 15.69 -5.72
CA ASP A 8 -13.67 14.87 -4.77
C ASP A 8 -13.89 13.44 -5.30
N ASN A 9 -14.18 13.30 -6.60
CA ASN A 9 -14.32 11.99 -7.24
C ASN A 9 -13.00 11.21 -7.25
N LEU A 10 -11.90 11.84 -7.68
CA LEU A 10 -10.58 11.21 -7.68
C LEU A 10 -10.11 10.84 -6.27
N LEU A 11 -10.40 11.69 -5.28
CA LEU A 11 -10.07 11.44 -3.89
C LEU A 11 -10.89 10.28 -3.33
N GLY A 12 -12.17 10.19 -3.70
CA GLY A 12 -13.03 9.06 -3.37
C GLY A 12 -12.50 7.73 -3.91
N GLU A 13 -12.06 7.71 -5.17
CA GLU A 13 -11.42 6.52 -5.78
C GLU A 13 -10.11 6.17 -5.07
N PHE A 14 -9.26 7.16 -4.82
CA PHE A 14 -7.98 7.00 -4.11
C PHE A 14 -8.18 6.38 -2.71
N CYS A 15 -9.14 6.87 -1.94
CA CYS A 15 -9.49 6.31 -0.64
C CYS A 15 -10.14 4.92 -0.76
N GLY A 16 -10.94 4.69 -1.81
CA GLY A 16 -11.51 3.38 -2.11
C GLY A 16 -10.45 2.29 -2.30
N LEU A 17 -9.31 2.64 -2.90
CA LEU A 17 -8.17 1.71 -3.02
C LEU A 17 -7.54 1.38 -1.66
N ASN A 18 -7.54 2.30 -0.69
CA ASN A 18 -7.04 1.99 0.67
C ASN A 18 -7.79 0.79 1.25
N HIS A 19 -9.12 0.76 1.11
CA HIS A 19 -9.92 -0.35 1.63
C HIS A 19 -9.60 -1.69 0.96
N LYS A 20 -9.37 -1.70 -0.35
CA LYS A 20 -8.96 -2.91 -1.08
C LYS A 20 -7.59 -3.39 -0.61
N MET A 21 -6.62 -2.49 -0.53
CA MET A 21 -5.27 -2.80 -0.05
C MET A 21 -5.29 -3.33 1.38
N LEU A 22 -6.08 -2.74 2.27
CA LEU A 22 -6.27 -3.23 3.63
C LEU A 22 -6.84 -4.65 3.63
N ALA A 23 -7.84 -4.95 2.80
CA ALA A 23 -8.40 -6.30 2.72
C ALA A 23 -7.33 -7.32 2.28
N CYS A 24 -6.52 -7.01 1.26
CA CYS A 24 -5.42 -7.86 0.81
C CYS A 24 -4.36 -8.06 1.91
N LEU A 25 -3.94 -7.00 2.59
CA LEU A 25 -2.91 -7.06 3.62
C LEU A 25 -3.34 -7.83 4.88
N HIS A 26 -4.64 -7.91 5.17
CA HIS A 26 -5.17 -8.69 6.30
C HIS A 26 -5.33 -10.18 6.03
N GLN A 27 -5.15 -10.63 4.79
CA GLN A 27 -5.09 -12.07 4.49
C GLN A 27 -3.88 -12.71 5.19
N ASP A 28 -3.98 -14.03 5.45
CA ASP A 28 -2.88 -14.81 6.03
C ASP A 28 -1.70 -14.92 5.06
N GLU A 29 -2.00 -15.07 3.78
CA GLU A 29 -1.05 -14.99 2.67
C GLU A 29 -1.49 -13.87 1.71
N PRO A 30 -1.09 -12.62 1.99
CA PRO A 30 -1.37 -11.48 1.14
C PRO A 30 -0.92 -11.69 -0.31
N ASP A 31 -1.81 -11.43 -1.25
CA ASP A 31 -1.49 -11.40 -2.67
C ASP A 31 -0.61 -10.18 -2.98
N VAL A 32 0.70 -10.44 -3.10
CA VAL A 32 1.71 -9.40 -3.36
C VAL A 32 1.54 -8.78 -4.75
N GLU A 33 1.07 -9.55 -5.74
CA GLU A 33 0.87 -9.04 -7.10
C GLU A 33 -0.32 -8.08 -7.13
N GLU A 34 -1.42 -8.44 -6.49
CA GLU A 34 -2.59 -7.55 -6.36
C GLU A 34 -2.24 -6.29 -5.56
N ILE A 35 -1.48 -6.41 -4.46
CA ILE A 35 -1.04 -5.23 -3.70
C ILE A 35 -0.18 -4.31 -4.58
N SER A 36 0.75 -4.86 -5.37
CA SER A 36 1.58 -4.07 -6.29
C SER A 36 0.72 -3.35 -7.32
N HIS A 37 -0.24 -4.07 -7.93
CA HIS A 37 -1.14 -3.49 -8.91
C HIS A 37 -1.98 -2.34 -8.33
N LEU A 38 -2.51 -2.52 -7.11
CA LEU A 38 -3.28 -1.48 -6.42
C LEU A 38 -2.42 -0.26 -6.07
N VAL A 39 -1.14 -0.45 -5.72
CA VAL A 39 -0.19 0.65 -5.50
C VAL A 39 0.02 1.45 -6.78
N ASP A 40 0.22 0.79 -7.92
CA ASP A 40 0.44 1.46 -9.21
C ASP A 40 -0.76 2.34 -9.60
N ILE A 41 -1.98 1.82 -9.47
CA ILE A 41 -3.21 2.60 -9.74
C ILE A 41 -3.29 3.79 -8.78
N ARG A 42 -2.99 3.56 -7.50
CA ARG A 42 -3.05 4.59 -6.46
C ARG A 42 -2.03 5.70 -6.71
N GLU A 43 -0.85 5.38 -7.22
CA GLU A 43 0.16 6.36 -7.63
C GLU A 43 -0.33 7.22 -8.81
N GLN A 44 -1.01 6.62 -9.80
CA GLN A 44 -1.59 7.38 -10.91
C GLN A 44 -2.66 8.37 -10.44
N LEU A 45 -3.53 7.95 -9.51
CA LEU A 45 -4.53 8.84 -8.90
C LEU A 45 -3.86 9.95 -8.07
N LEU A 46 -2.81 9.62 -7.32
CA LEU A 46 -2.05 10.60 -6.54
C LEU A 46 -1.47 11.70 -7.43
N HIS A 47 -0.86 11.35 -8.56
CA HIS A 47 -0.32 12.35 -9.49
C HIS A 47 -1.40 13.30 -10.01
N GLN A 48 -2.60 12.80 -10.31
CA GLN A 48 -3.71 13.64 -10.73
C GLN A 48 -4.20 14.57 -9.60
N LEU A 49 -4.33 14.04 -8.38
CA LEU A 49 -4.70 14.81 -7.19
C LEU A 49 -3.68 15.92 -6.89
N LEU A 50 -2.38 15.61 -6.95
CA LEU A 50 -1.31 16.58 -6.74
C LEU A 50 -1.30 17.67 -7.83
N SER A 51 -1.62 17.32 -9.09
CA SER A 51 -1.78 18.30 -10.16
C SER A 51 -2.92 19.29 -9.88
N LEU A 52 -4.07 18.79 -9.42
CA LEU A 52 -5.21 19.64 -9.04
C LEU A 52 -4.89 20.52 -7.82
N ILE A 53 -4.20 19.97 -6.82
CA ILE A 53 -3.71 20.73 -5.66
C ILE A 53 -2.74 21.83 -6.09
N GLY A 54 -1.85 21.56 -7.05
CA GLY A 54 -0.94 22.56 -7.61
C GLY A 54 -1.66 23.70 -8.34
N GLN A 55 -2.86 23.45 -8.86
CA GLN A 55 -3.72 24.48 -9.49
C GLN A 55 -4.57 25.23 -8.46
N ASN A 56 -4.87 24.60 -7.33
CA ASN A 56 -5.63 25.20 -6.23
C ASN A 56 -5.14 24.69 -4.87
N GLU A 57 -4.22 25.45 -4.27
CA GLU A 57 -3.58 25.09 -2.99
C GLU A 57 -4.55 24.91 -1.83
N GLN A 58 -5.77 25.50 -1.90
CA GLN A 58 -6.78 25.33 -0.84
C GLN A 58 -7.23 23.87 -0.71
N LEU A 59 -7.13 23.06 -1.77
CA LEU A 59 -7.48 21.64 -1.75
C LEU A 59 -6.58 20.84 -0.79
N ALA A 60 -5.30 21.24 -0.64
CA ALA A 60 -4.39 20.63 0.34
C ALA A 60 -4.80 20.86 1.80
N ASN A 61 -5.56 21.93 2.06
CA ASN A 61 -6.08 22.26 3.38
C ASN A 61 -7.48 21.69 3.61
N SER A 62 -8.05 20.98 2.63
CA SER A 62 -9.33 20.32 2.79
C SER A 62 -9.23 19.20 3.84
N LYS A 63 -10.28 19.05 4.65
CA LYS A 63 -10.34 18.01 5.67
C LYS A 63 -10.24 16.61 5.07
N GLN A 64 -10.87 16.39 3.91
CA GLN A 64 -10.87 15.10 3.23
C GLN A 64 -9.47 14.71 2.75
N TRP A 65 -8.71 15.66 2.19
CA TRP A 65 -7.32 15.40 1.81
C TRP A 65 -6.44 15.06 3.03
N GLN A 66 -6.55 15.84 4.10
CA GLN A 66 -5.80 15.57 5.32
C GLN A 66 -6.12 14.19 5.90
N GLN A 67 -7.39 13.80 5.91
CA GLN A 67 -7.81 12.46 6.30
C GLN A 67 -7.20 11.38 5.40
N ALA A 68 -7.24 11.55 4.07
CA ALA A 68 -6.65 10.61 3.13
C ALA A 68 -5.13 10.45 3.33
N VAL A 69 -4.44 11.54 3.69
CA VAL A 69 -3.01 11.52 4.04
C VAL A 69 -2.77 10.71 5.32
N ASP A 70 -3.59 10.87 6.35
CA ASP A 70 -3.46 10.12 7.60
C ASP A 70 -3.78 8.64 7.45
N GLU A 71 -4.79 8.30 6.64
CA GLU A 71 -5.06 6.92 6.23
C GLU A 71 -3.88 6.32 5.47
N THR A 72 -3.26 7.10 4.56
CA THR A 72 -2.07 6.67 3.82
C THR A 72 -0.90 6.34 4.76
N LYS A 73 -0.64 7.18 5.77
CA LYS A 73 0.42 6.91 6.77
C LYS A 73 0.17 5.60 7.51
N SER A 74 -1.08 5.31 7.82
CA SER A 74 -1.48 4.09 8.53
C SER A 74 -1.31 2.85 7.65
N LEU A 75 -1.67 2.96 6.37
CA LEU A 75 -1.48 1.90 5.37
C LEU A 75 0.01 1.59 5.15
N VAL A 76 0.86 2.62 5.03
CA VAL A 76 2.32 2.43 4.89
C VAL A 76 2.90 1.66 6.07
N LYS A 77 2.53 2.01 7.32
CA LYS A 77 2.98 1.28 8.51
C LYS A 77 2.58 -0.20 8.47
N LEU A 78 1.36 -0.50 8.02
CA LEU A 78 0.90 -1.89 7.89
C LEU A 78 1.70 -2.65 6.81
N MET A 79 1.95 -2.02 5.66
CA MET A 79 2.77 -2.61 4.59
C MET A 79 4.20 -2.90 5.07
N GLU A 80 4.80 -1.97 5.83
CA GLU A 80 6.12 -2.16 6.46
C GLU A 80 6.12 -3.33 7.45
N GLU A 81 5.09 -3.40 8.31
CA GLU A 81 4.95 -4.48 9.29
C GLU A 81 4.85 -5.85 8.59
N LYS A 82 3.98 -5.98 7.58
CA LYS A 82 3.81 -7.21 6.81
C LYS A 82 5.09 -7.61 6.08
N THR A 83 5.77 -6.65 5.45
CA THR A 83 7.07 -6.88 4.79
C THR A 83 8.11 -7.43 5.77
N ASN A 84 8.18 -6.86 6.98
CA ASN A 84 9.09 -7.33 8.02
C ASN A 84 8.74 -8.75 8.49
N GLN A 85 7.46 -9.06 8.66
CA GLN A 85 7.00 -10.40 9.04
C GLN A 85 7.40 -11.45 7.99
N PHE A 86 7.22 -11.16 6.69
CA PHE A 86 7.68 -12.05 5.62
C PHE A 86 9.20 -12.23 5.62
N GLY A 87 9.96 -11.16 5.84
CA GLY A 87 11.42 -11.23 5.94
C GLY A 87 11.91 -12.16 7.05
N LEU A 88 11.23 -12.16 8.20
CA LEU A 88 11.53 -13.09 9.31
C LEU A 88 11.22 -14.55 8.94
N SER A 89 10.09 -14.80 8.28
CA SER A 89 9.71 -16.13 7.80
C SER A 89 10.70 -16.67 6.76
N LEU A 90 11.16 -15.83 5.83
CA LEU A 90 12.16 -16.20 4.84
C LEU A 90 13.49 -16.59 5.50
N ARG A 91 13.95 -15.85 6.51
CA ARG A 91 15.17 -16.20 7.26
C ARG A 91 15.04 -17.57 7.92
N LYS A 92 13.92 -17.86 8.58
CA LYS A 92 13.65 -19.18 9.18
C LYS A 92 13.70 -20.30 8.14
N TYR A 93 13.06 -20.09 6.99
CA TYR A 93 13.11 -21.04 5.87
C TYR A 93 14.55 -21.29 5.37
N GLN A 94 15.34 -20.23 5.19
CA GLN A 94 16.74 -20.34 4.75
C GLN A 94 17.60 -21.13 5.76
N HIS A 95 17.42 -20.89 7.06
CA HIS A 95 18.09 -21.68 8.10
C HIS A 95 17.70 -23.17 8.03
N GLY A 96 16.40 -23.48 7.94
CA GLY A 96 15.92 -24.85 7.80
C GLY A 96 16.48 -25.55 6.56
N LYS A 97 16.49 -24.86 5.41
CA LYS A 97 17.07 -25.37 4.16
C LYS A 97 18.56 -25.69 4.30
N ARG A 98 19.32 -24.84 5.00
CA ARG A 98 20.75 -25.07 5.28
C ARG A 98 20.94 -26.32 6.15
N SER A 99 20.15 -26.47 7.21
CA SER A 99 20.21 -27.66 8.08
C SER A 99 19.92 -28.94 7.28
N VAL A 100 18.87 -28.94 6.45
CA VAL A 100 18.55 -30.08 5.58
C VAL A 100 19.70 -30.40 4.61
N GLN A 101 20.32 -29.39 3.99
CA GLN A 101 21.49 -29.58 3.13
C GLN A 101 22.69 -30.19 3.87
N GLN A 102 22.90 -29.83 5.13
CA GLN A 102 23.97 -30.44 5.95
C GLN A 102 23.70 -31.92 6.17
N TYR A 103 22.46 -32.29 6.52
CA TYR A 103 22.09 -33.70 6.73
C TYR A 103 22.14 -34.54 5.45
N LYS A 104 21.80 -33.94 4.30
CA LYS A 104 21.91 -34.63 3.00
C LYS A 104 23.33 -35.11 2.66
N LYS A 105 24.38 -34.62 3.33
CA LYS A 105 25.76 -35.11 3.13
C LYS A 105 25.96 -36.54 3.65
N PHE A 106 25.06 -37.03 4.49
CA PHE A 106 25.11 -38.40 5.05
C PHE A 106 24.29 -39.41 4.25
N LEU A 107 23.58 -38.98 3.21
CA LEU A 107 22.76 -39.80 2.31
C LEU A 107 23.44 -39.89 0.95
#